data_AF-A0A2D7WZR6-F1
#
_entry.id   AF-A0A2D7WZR6-F1
#
_cell.length_a   1.000
_cell.length_b   1.000
_cell.length_c   1.000
_cell.angle_alpha   90.00
_cell.angle_beta   90.00
_cell.angle_gamma   90.00
#
_symmetry.space_group_name_H-M   'P 1'
#
loop_
_entity.id
_entity.type
_entity.pdbx_description
1 polymer ?
#
loop_
_entity_poly.entity_id
_entity_poly.type
_entity_poly.pdbx_seq_one_letter_code
_entity_poly.pdbx_strand_id
1 'polypeptide(L)'
;MAEPDRKPGLGQWAREYSHLLSQSGLDRESVINEALQPSVGARSGLFSLAQCLEQPSLLLGQVAIDYPIAGPRAVRAFVSVLQQDLALNVIAPLTLRLFRDGHAPLPDAKRIFLAPAHDQTQTVSRWFQVPGGERVDEETFVRSAGALTAGWYPAFRQQLGVSPGAYWSSIGLGLGAPFSAVWNRAEPQALCQLAQGWLEQFQNDANQFIDWIPAVFGEQTTAIPQRKGCCLKYLLPEGGYCGTCGVHRKERLAALTPQQRTTAPSQWQPGR
;
A
#
# COMPACT_ATOMS: atom_id res chain seq x y z
N MET A 1 -19.26 33.95 2.37
CA MET A 1 -18.70 32.58 2.28
C MET A 1 -17.35 32.72 1.62
N ALA A 2 -16.26 32.46 2.34
CA ALA A 2 -14.91 32.51 1.77
C ALA A 2 -14.71 31.25 0.91
N GLU A 3 -14.22 31.40 -0.32
CA GLU A 3 -13.71 30.28 -1.10
C GLU A 3 -12.66 29.51 -0.28
N PRO A 4 -12.65 28.17 -0.29
CA PRO A 4 -11.60 27.43 0.37
C PRO A 4 -10.28 27.78 -0.30
N ASP A 5 -9.34 28.22 0.53
CA ASP A 5 -7.99 28.64 0.24
C ASP A 5 -7.34 27.73 -0.84
N ARG A 6 -7.39 28.17 -2.11
CA ARG A 6 -6.75 27.46 -3.22
C ARG A 6 -5.25 27.69 -3.05
N LYS A 7 -4.58 26.88 -2.24
CA LYS A 7 -3.10 26.85 -2.20
C LYS A 7 -2.59 26.69 -3.64
N PRO A 8 -2.00 27.74 -4.25
CA PRO A 8 -1.50 27.64 -5.61
C PRO A 8 -0.37 26.62 -5.62
N GLY A 9 -0.49 25.58 -6.46
CA GLY A 9 0.51 24.51 -6.58
C GLY A 9 0.07 23.11 -6.15
N LEU A 10 -1.10 22.94 -5.50
CA LEU A 10 -1.65 21.59 -5.27
C LEU A 10 -2.20 21.00 -6.57
N GLY A 11 -1.95 19.71 -6.81
CA GLY A 11 -2.54 18.97 -7.93
C GLY A 11 -4.06 18.75 -7.78
N GLN A 12 -4.68 18.18 -8.81
CA GLN A 12 -6.13 17.93 -8.82
C GLN A 12 -6.53 16.94 -7.73
N TRP A 13 -5.81 15.82 -7.61
CA TRP A 13 -6.16 14.76 -6.66
C TRP A 13 -5.96 15.22 -5.22
N ALA A 14 -4.90 15.97 -4.95
CA ALA A 14 -4.70 16.60 -3.63
C ALA A 14 -5.84 17.57 -3.26
N ARG A 15 -6.41 18.29 -4.23
CA ARG A 15 -7.57 19.18 -4.00
C ARG A 15 -8.85 18.39 -3.75
N GLU A 16 -9.13 17.37 -4.55
CA GLU A 16 -10.30 16.50 -4.36
C GLU A 16 -10.24 15.77 -3.01
N TYR A 17 -9.05 15.30 -2.62
CA TYR A 17 -8.82 14.73 -1.29
C TYR A 17 -9.05 15.76 -0.18
N SER A 18 -8.55 16.99 -0.33
CA SER A 18 -8.81 18.06 0.64
C SER A 18 -10.31 18.34 0.80
N HIS A 19 -11.04 18.36 -0.32
CA HIS A 19 -12.48 18.57 -0.31
C HIS A 19 -13.19 17.44 0.43
N LEU A 20 -12.87 16.19 0.13
CA LEU A 20 -13.42 15.01 0.80
C LEU A 20 -13.15 15.04 2.31
N LEU A 21 -11.92 15.37 2.73
CA LEU A 21 -11.57 15.49 4.15
C LEU A 21 -12.38 16.59 4.85
N SER A 22 -12.56 17.74 4.20
CA SER A 22 -13.30 18.86 4.79
C SER A 22 -14.78 18.53 5.07
N GLN A 23 -15.39 17.65 4.27
CA GLN A 23 -16.76 17.18 4.49
C GLN A 23 -16.89 16.36 5.78
N SER A 24 -15.79 15.75 6.25
CA SER A 24 -15.72 15.02 7.52
C SER A 24 -15.06 15.84 8.64
N GLY A 25 -14.87 17.14 8.45
CA GLY A 25 -14.23 18.02 9.44
C GLY A 25 -12.74 17.73 9.67
N LEU A 26 -12.08 17.08 8.71
CA LEU A 26 -10.66 16.72 8.79
C LEU A 26 -9.81 17.76 8.07
N ASP A 27 -8.67 18.11 8.67
CA ASP A 27 -7.65 18.92 8.03
C ASP A 27 -6.60 18.04 7.33
N ARG A 28 -6.32 18.34 6.06
CA ARG A 28 -5.38 17.57 5.23
C ARG A 28 -3.96 17.59 5.78
N GLU A 29 -3.48 18.75 6.23
CA GLU A 29 -2.11 18.88 6.72
C GLU A 29 -1.91 18.06 8.00
N SER A 30 -2.86 18.15 8.95
CA SER A 30 -2.85 17.36 10.18
C SER A 30 -2.85 15.86 9.89
N VAL A 31 -3.80 15.39 9.08
CA VAL A 31 -3.93 13.98 8.70
C VAL A 31 -2.64 13.45 8.07
N ILE A 32 -2.06 14.19 7.12
CA ILE A 32 -0.86 13.72 6.43
C ILE A 32 0.36 13.76 7.35
N ASN A 33 0.51 14.79 8.19
CA ASN A 33 1.61 14.86 9.14
C ASN A 33 1.52 13.76 10.22
N GLU A 34 0.32 13.39 10.66
CA GLU A 34 0.10 12.22 11.53
C GLU A 34 0.49 10.90 10.84
N ALA A 35 0.17 10.76 9.55
CA ALA A 35 0.47 9.54 8.78
C ALA A 35 1.96 9.42 8.38
N LEU A 36 2.66 10.55 8.22
CA LEU A 36 4.08 10.57 7.93
C LEU A 36 4.88 10.16 9.19
N GLN A 37 5.51 9.00 9.12
CA GLN A 37 6.42 8.55 10.17
C GLN A 37 7.62 9.51 10.31
N PRO A 38 8.15 9.72 11.53
CA PRO A 38 9.36 10.48 11.74
C PRO A 38 10.52 9.92 10.91
N SER A 39 11.37 10.79 10.37
CA SER A 39 12.59 10.34 9.69
C SER A 39 13.47 9.60 10.70
N VAL A 40 13.70 8.32 10.46
CA VAL A 40 14.78 7.58 11.11
C VAL A 40 16.08 8.30 10.75
N GLY A 41 17.00 8.46 11.71
CA GLY A 41 18.23 9.24 11.58
C GLY A 41 19.19 8.73 10.49
N ALA A 42 20.48 9.09 10.58
CA ALA A 42 21.46 8.62 9.62
C ALA A 42 21.52 7.08 9.60
N ARG A 43 21.31 6.48 8.41
CA ARG A 43 21.36 5.03 8.20
C ARG A 43 22.43 4.68 7.18
N SER A 44 23.18 3.62 7.44
CA SER A 44 24.08 3.02 6.47
C SER A 44 23.30 2.13 5.49
N GLY A 45 23.51 2.32 4.19
CA GLY A 45 22.96 1.46 3.14
C GLY A 45 23.95 0.37 2.71
N LEU A 46 23.45 -0.84 2.49
CA LEU A 46 24.20 -1.97 1.92
C LEU A 46 24.23 -1.87 0.39
N PHE A 47 23.05 -1.90 -0.21
CA PHE A 47 22.84 -1.87 -1.65
C PHE A 47 21.73 -0.89 -2.00
N SER A 48 21.88 -0.19 -3.12
CA SER A 48 20.77 0.58 -3.71
C SER A 48 19.74 -0.36 -4.34
N LEU A 49 18.49 0.09 -4.46
CA LEU A 49 17.47 -0.63 -5.21
C LEU A 49 17.90 -0.82 -6.67
N ALA A 50 18.55 0.18 -7.28
CA ALA A 50 19.08 0.06 -8.64
C ALA A 50 20.04 -1.13 -8.79
N GLN A 51 20.98 -1.30 -7.85
CA GLN A 51 21.88 -2.47 -7.82
C GLN A 51 21.11 -3.78 -7.64
N CYS A 52 20.11 -3.81 -6.75
CA CYS A 52 19.28 -5.01 -6.56
C CYS A 52 18.40 -5.34 -7.76
N LEU A 53 18.00 -4.35 -8.57
CA LEU A 53 17.23 -4.57 -9.79
C LEU A 53 18.11 -5.09 -10.94
N GLU A 54 19.35 -4.57 -11.04
CA GLU A 54 20.34 -5.02 -12.02
C GLU A 54 20.90 -6.40 -11.69
N GLN A 55 21.18 -6.65 -10.40
CA GLN A 55 21.69 -7.91 -9.89
C GLN A 55 20.84 -8.44 -8.73
N PRO A 56 19.67 -9.08 -9.01
CA PRO A 56 18.75 -9.59 -7.97
C PRO A 56 19.35 -10.61 -7.01
N SER A 57 20.45 -11.28 -7.38
CA SER A 57 21.17 -12.18 -6.48
C SER A 57 21.77 -11.46 -5.26
N LEU A 58 22.00 -10.14 -5.30
CA LEU A 58 22.42 -9.35 -4.15
C LEU A 58 21.37 -9.41 -3.02
N LEU A 59 20.09 -9.24 -3.37
CA LEU A 59 19.00 -9.28 -2.40
C LEU A 59 18.79 -10.70 -1.85
N LEU A 60 18.89 -11.72 -2.71
CA LEU A 60 18.80 -13.12 -2.29
C LEU A 60 19.95 -13.52 -1.37
N GLY A 61 21.18 -13.10 -1.70
CA GLY A 61 22.36 -13.31 -0.88
C GLY A 61 22.22 -12.65 0.49
N GLN A 62 21.73 -11.40 0.52
CA GLN A 62 21.48 -10.72 1.78
C GLN A 62 20.41 -11.42 2.63
N VAL A 63 19.30 -11.87 2.03
CA VAL A 63 18.27 -12.64 2.74
C VAL A 63 18.83 -13.96 3.28
N ALA A 64 19.74 -14.62 2.56
CA ALA A 64 20.39 -15.84 3.03
C ALA A 64 21.35 -15.57 4.21
N ILE A 65 22.04 -14.44 4.22
CA ILE A 65 22.89 -14.00 5.34
C ILE A 65 22.01 -13.69 6.56
N ASP A 66 20.91 -12.96 6.36
CA ASP A 66 20.01 -12.56 7.45
C ASP A 66 19.24 -13.77 8.03
N TYR A 67 19.00 -14.81 7.23
CA TYR A 67 18.21 -15.99 7.60
C TYR A 67 18.84 -17.32 7.10
N PRO A 68 19.96 -17.78 7.70
CA PRO A 68 20.79 -18.86 7.17
C PRO A 68 20.13 -20.25 7.12
N ILE A 69 19.03 -20.49 7.84
CA ILE A 69 18.32 -21.78 7.91
C ILE A 69 17.02 -21.77 7.07
N ALA A 70 16.74 -20.67 6.36
CA ALA A 70 15.51 -20.53 5.60
C ALA A 70 15.50 -21.37 4.31
N GLY A 71 14.51 -22.25 4.16
CA GLY A 71 14.28 -22.96 2.89
C GLY A 71 13.77 -22.02 1.78
N PRO A 72 13.73 -22.47 0.50
CA PRO A 72 13.39 -21.63 -0.65
C PRO A 72 12.02 -20.94 -0.59
N ARG A 73 11.05 -21.54 0.12
CA ARG A 73 9.73 -20.94 0.36
C ARG A 73 9.80 -19.77 1.34
N ALA A 74 10.61 -19.90 2.38
CA ALA A 74 10.83 -18.84 3.38
C ALA A 74 11.59 -17.66 2.76
N VAL A 75 12.62 -17.92 1.95
CA VAL A 75 13.34 -16.88 1.20
C VAL A 75 12.39 -16.02 0.35
N ARG A 76 11.51 -16.65 -0.43
CA ARG A 76 10.49 -15.91 -1.22
C ARG A 76 9.53 -15.10 -0.36
N ALA A 77 9.17 -15.59 0.82
CA ALA A 77 8.34 -14.85 1.76
C ALA A 77 9.08 -13.62 2.29
N PHE A 78 10.34 -13.76 2.71
CA PHE A 78 11.16 -12.63 3.15
C PHE A 78 11.37 -11.59 2.07
N VAL A 79 11.64 -12.00 0.84
CA VAL A 79 11.70 -11.09 -0.31
C VAL A 79 10.37 -10.37 -0.53
N SER A 80 9.24 -11.08 -0.41
CA SER A 80 7.91 -10.46 -0.55
C SER A 80 7.64 -9.44 0.57
N VAL A 81 8.11 -9.71 1.79
CA VAL A 81 8.08 -8.74 2.91
C VAL A 81 8.94 -7.53 2.60
N LEU A 82 10.18 -7.72 2.12
CA LEU A 82 11.05 -6.61 1.71
C LEU A 82 10.45 -5.79 0.58
N GLN A 83 9.73 -6.41 -0.35
CA GLN A 83 9.03 -5.68 -1.41
C GLN A 83 7.85 -4.88 -0.85
N GLN A 84 7.11 -5.45 0.11
CA GLN A 84 6.05 -4.72 0.79
C GLN A 84 6.60 -3.54 1.59
N ASP A 85 7.70 -3.75 2.30
CA ASP A 85 8.44 -2.73 3.04
C ASP A 85 8.87 -1.57 2.14
N LEU A 86 9.40 -1.87 0.95
CA LEU A 86 9.72 -0.86 -0.06
C LEU A 86 8.51 0.01 -0.41
N ALA A 87 7.34 -0.59 -0.62
CA ALA A 87 6.14 0.17 -0.96
C ALA A 87 5.64 1.02 0.23
N LEU A 88 5.63 0.48 1.44
CA LEU A 88 5.06 1.15 2.61
C LEU A 88 6.01 2.18 3.25
N ASN A 89 7.32 2.04 3.08
CA ASN A 89 8.30 2.91 3.72
C ASN A 89 9.05 3.82 2.77
N VAL A 90 8.92 3.62 1.46
CA VAL A 90 9.44 4.54 0.46
C VAL A 90 8.32 5.16 -0.36
N ILE A 91 7.48 4.37 -1.02
CA ILE A 91 6.45 4.92 -1.91
C ILE A 91 5.39 5.69 -1.12
N ALA A 92 4.86 5.11 -0.03
CA ALA A 92 3.82 5.75 0.79
C ALA A 92 4.21 7.14 1.33
N PRO A 93 5.38 7.34 1.97
CA PRO A 93 5.79 8.67 2.40
C PRO A 93 5.92 9.69 1.27
N LEU A 94 6.32 9.26 0.07
CA LEU A 94 6.41 10.15 -1.09
C LEU A 94 5.03 10.55 -1.60
N THR A 95 4.09 9.60 -1.69
CA THR A 95 2.70 9.88 -2.05
C THR A 95 2.06 10.82 -1.03
N LEU A 96 2.26 10.59 0.27
CA LEU A 96 1.79 11.47 1.33
C LEU A 96 2.35 12.89 1.17
N ARG A 97 3.66 13.03 0.94
CA ARG A 97 4.29 14.34 0.67
C ARG A 97 3.75 15.01 -0.59
N LEU A 98 3.43 14.24 -1.63
CA LEU A 98 2.79 14.79 -2.83
C LEU A 98 1.42 15.38 -2.49
N PHE A 99 0.59 14.65 -1.76
CA PHE A 99 -0.72 15.13 -1.32
C PHE A 99 -0.60 16.32 -0.36
N ARG A 100 0.48 16.41 0.42
CA ARG A 100 0.74 17.51 1.35
C ARG A 100 1.23 18.78 0.63
N ASP A 101 2.24 18.62 -0.20
CA ASP A 101 3.04 19.74 -0.70
C ASP A 101 2.72 20.08 -2.16
N GLY A 102 1.94 19.26 -2.87
CA GLY A 102 1.68 19.37 -4.32
C GLY A 102 2.84 18.86 -5.19
N HIS A 103 4.00 18.63 -4.58
CA HIS A 103 5.21 18.13 -5.22
C HIS A 103 5.99 17.17 -4.31
N ALA A 104 6.59 16.14 -4.90
CA ALA A 104 7.41 15.17 -4.19
C ALA A 104 8.56 14.69 -5.09
N PRO A 105 9.69 14.26 -4.52
CA PRO A 105 10.68 13.55 -5.31
C PRO A 105 10.12 12.19 -5.76
N LEU A 106 10.58 11.72 -6.91
CA LEU A 106 10.26 10.37 -7.38
C LEU A 106 10.96 9.31 -6.51
N PRO A 107 10.43 8.06 -6.48
CA PRO A 107 11.11 6.96 -5.84
C PRO A 107 12.30 6.48 -6.71
N ASP A 108 13.37 7.27 -6.74
CA ASP A 108 14.56 6.97 -7.54
C ASP A 108 15.31 5.75 -6.97
N ALA A 109 15.38 4.67 -7.74
CA ALA A 109 16.04 3.42 -7.34
C ALA A 109 17.52 3.60 -6.99
N LYS A 110 18.21 4.63 -7.51
CA LYS A 110 19.62 4.93 -7.16
C LYS A 110 19.75 5.59 -5.78
N ARG A 111 18.64 6.11 -5.24
CA ARG A 111 18.56 6.85 -3.97
C ARG A 111 17.81 6.07 -2.89
N ILE A 112 17.32 4.88 -3.23
CA ILE A 112 16.67 3.97 -2.30
C ILE A 112 17.68 2.91 -1.91
N PHE A 113 17.89 2.70 -0.61
CA PHE A 113 18.89 1.78 -0.09
C PHE A 113 18.29 0.77 0.88
N LEU A 114 18.83 -0.44 0.84
CA LEU A 114 18.57 -1.49 1.82
C LEU A 114 19.52 -1.31 3.00
N ALA A 115 18.98 -1.23 4.22
CA ALA A 115 19.77 -1.25 5.45
C ALA A 115 20.13 -2.67 5.88
N PRO A 116 21.21 -2.84 6.66
CA PRO A 116 21.47 -4.09 7.38
C PRO A 116 20.27 -4.48 8.25
N ALA A 117 20.11 -5.78 8.50
CA ALA A 117 19.21 -6.22 9.56
C ALA A 117 19.79 -5.77 10.91
N HIS A 118 18.99 -5.10 11.74
CA HIS A 118 19.38 -4.77 13.12
C HIS A 118 19.08 -5.95 14.05
N ASP A 119 19.83 -6.08 15.14
CA ASP A 119 19.62 -7.09 16.18
C ASP A 119 18.22 -6.97 16.79
N GLN A 120 17.32 -7.89 16.38
CA GLN A 120 16.06 -8.42 16.94
C GLN A 120 15.07 -7.52 17.72
N THR A 121 15.35 -6.24 17.94
CA THR A 121 14.63 -5.38 18.89
C THR A 121 14.01 -4.13 18.26
N GLN A 122 14.32 -3.86 16.99
CA GLN A 122 13.76 -2.72 16.25
C GLN A 122 13.09 -3.17 14.96
N THR A 123 11.78 -2.97 14.91
CA THR A 123 10.88 -3.13 13.74
C THR A 123 11.08 -2.01 12.71
N VAL A 124 12.32 -1.56 12.50
CA VAL A 124 12.62 -0.47 11.57
C VAL A 124 12.67 -1.04 10.16
N SER A 125 11.82 -0.49 9.27
CA SER A 125 11.84 -0.72 7.81
C SER A 125 13.25 -0.85 7.28
N ARG A 126 13.55 -1.82 6.41
CA ARG A 126 14.90 -1.97 5.87
C ARG A 126 15.14 -1.07 4.67
N TRP A 127 14.12 -0.76 3.90
CA TRP A 127 14.24 0.22 2.83
C TRP A 127 14.14 1.64 3.36
N PHE A 128 14.99 2.52 2.82
CA PHE A 128 14.92 3.96 3.05
C PHE A 128 15.38 4.72 1.82
N GLN A 129 14.83 5.92 1.62
CA GLN A 129 15.26 6.84 0.57
C GLN A 129 16.11 7.97 1.16
N VAL A 130 17.28 8.22 0.57
CA VAL A 130 18.13 9.33 1.00
C VAL A 130 17.53 10.70 0.61
N PRO A 131 17.58 11.72 1.49
CA PRO A 131 17.02 13.04 1.23
C PRO A 131 17.61 13.72 -0.01
N GLY A 132 16.76 14.43 -0.76
CA GLY A 132 17.10 15.11 -2.01
C GLY A 132 16.43 14.45 -3.24
N GLY A 133 16.86 14.88 -4.42
CA GLY A 133 16.21 14.54 -5.70
C GLY A 133 15.31 15.67 -6.19
N GLU A 134 15.13 15.75 -7.50
CA GLU A 134 14.22 16.72 -8.11
C GLU A 134 12.79 16.46 -7.66
N ARG A 135 12.10 17.51 -7.21
CA ARG A 135 10.69 17.44 -6.83
C ARG A 135 9.87 17.69 -8.08
N VAL A 136 8.90 16.81 -8.31
CA VAL A 136 8.02 16.88 -9.47
C VAL A 136 6.58 17.12 -9.03
N ASP A 137 5.77 17.68 -9.92
CA ASP A 137 4.34 17.88 -9.73
C ASP A 137 3.54 16.57 -9.75
N GLU A 138 2.22 16.66 -9.48
CA GLU A 138 1.31 15.52 -9.42
C GLU A 138 1.27 14.71 -10.74
N GLU A 139 1.16 15.38 -11.89
CA GLU A 139 1.09 14.71 -13.19
C GLU A 139 2.38 13.92 -13.49
N THR A 140 3.53 14.57 -13.29
CA THR A 140 4.83 13.94 -13.52
C THR A 140 5.09 12.84 -12.50
N PHE A 141 4.66 13.02 -11.24
CA PHE A 141 4.77 11.99 -10.22
C PHE A 141 3.98 10.74 -10.62
N VAL A 142 2.70 10.88 -10.97
CA VAL A 142 1.82 9.77 -11.34
C VAL A 142 2.40 8.99 -12.53
N ARG A 143 2.73 9.69 -13.62
CA ARG A 143 3.29 9.08 -14.83
C ARG A 143 4.60 8.35 -14.53
N SER A 144 5.54 9.01 -13.87
CA SER A 144 6.88 8.46 -13.65
C SER A 144 6.89 7.37 -12.56
N ALA A 145 6.16 7.52 -11.46
CA ALA A 145 6.07 6.48 -10.44
C ALA A 145 5.36 5.21 -10.98
N GLY A 146 4.34 5.39 -11.83
CA GLY A 146 3.71 4.30 -12.57
C GLY A 146 4.72 3.51 -13.41
N ALA A 147 5.48 4.23 -14.25
CA ALA A 147 6.51 3.63 -15.11
C ALA A 147 7.66 2.99 -14.31
N LEU A 148 8.14 3.63 -13.25
CA LEU A 148 9.22 3.11 -12.40
C LEU A 148 8.80 1.79 -11.73
N THR A 149 7.64 1.77 -11.09
CA THR A 149 7.13 0.56 -10.41
C THR A 149 6.82 -0.57 -11.39
N ALA A 150 6.41 -0.26 -12.63
CA ALA A 150 6.33 -1.25 -13.70
C ALA A 150 7.70 -1.76 -14.15
N GLY A 151 8.71 -0.88 -14.25
CA GLY A 151 10.07 -1.24 -14.60
C GLY A 151 10.77 -2.14 -13.58
N TRP A 152 10.41 -2.04 -12.30
CA TRP A 152 10.96 -2.90 -11.23
C TRP A 152 10.35 -4.30 -11.22
N TYR A 153 9.11 -4.43 -11.71
CA TYR A 153 8.32 -5.66 -11.58
C TYR A 153 8.99 -6.92 -12.16
N PRO A 154 9.63 -6.90 -13.36
CA PRO A 154 10.28 -8.08 -13.92
C PRO A 154 11.35 -8.69 -12.99
N ALA A 155 12.20 -7.86 -12.36
CA ALA A 155 13.23 -8.34 -11.45
C ALA A 155 12.60 -9.02 -10.22
N PHE A 156 11.60 -8.38 -9.60
CA PHE A 156 10.88 -8.95 -8.45
C PHE A 156 10.12 -10.23 -8.80
N ARG A 157 9.51 -10.28 -9.98
CA ARG A 157 8.69 -11.42 -10.40
C ARG A 157 9.53 -12.62 -10.81
N GLN A 158 10.45 -12.41 -11.74
CA GLN A 158 11.13 -13.51 -12.45
C GLN A 158 12.31 -14.05 -11.65
N GLN A 159 13.11 -13.17 -11.04
CA GLN A 159 14.36 -13.55 -10.39
C GLN A 159 14.22 -13.68 -8.87
N LEU A 160 13.40 -12.82 -8.25
CA LEU A 160 13.16 -12.82 -6.81
C LEU A 160 11.94 -13.66 -6.38
N GLY A 161 11.11 -14.10 -7.35
CA GLY A 161 10.00 -15.02 -7.11
C GLY A 161 8.79 -14.43 -6.39
N VAL A 162 8.67 -13.10 -6.33
CA VAL A 162 7.49 -12.41 -5.77
C VAL A 162 6.28 -12.68 -6.67
N SER A 163 5.13 -12.98 -6.07
CA SER A 163 3.91 -13.19 -6.86
C SER A 163 3.37 -11.86 -7.40
N PRO A 164 2.65 -11.85 -8.53
CA PRO A 164 2.04 -10.63 -9.07
C PRO A 164 1.13 -9.97 -8.02
N GLY A 165 0.32 -10.79 -7.34
CA GLY A 165 -0.57 -10.33 -6.27
C GLY A 165 0.17 -9.73 -5.09
N ALA A 166 1.28 -10.31 -4.64
CA ALA A 166 2.09 -9.72 -3.58
C ALA A 166 2.69 -8.38 -4.02
N TYR A 167 3.30 -8.35 -5.21
CA TYR A 167 3.97 -7.16 -5.74
C TYR A 167 3.01 -5.99 -5.93
N TRP A 168 2.01 -6.16 -6.79
CA TRP A 168 1.13 -5.08 -7.24
C TRP A 168 0.20 -4.58 -6.15
N SER A 169 -0.26 -5.47 -5.26
CA SER A 169 -1.04 -5.02 -4.11
C SER A 169 -0.18 -4.30 -3.05
N SER A 170 1.13 -4.58 -2.94
CA SER A 170 1.99 -3.74 -2.10
C SER A 170 2.20 -2.37 -2.72
N ILE A 171 2.48 -2.30 -4.04
CA ILE A 171 2.62 -1.04 -4.77
C ILE A 171 1.35 -0.20 -4.62
N GLY A 172 0.17 -0.79 -4.82
CA GLY A 172 -1.10 -0.10 -4.66
C GLY A 172 -1.32 0.44 -3.24
N LEU A 173 -0.85 -0.26 -2.20
CA LEU A 173 -0.93 0.25 -0.81
C LEU A 173 -0.02 1.46 -0.63
N GLY A 174 1.20 1.41 -1.18
CA GLY A 174 2.12 2.54 -1.16
C GLY A 174 1.55 3.76 -1.88
N LEU A 175 1.00 3.56 -3.08
CA LEU A 175 0.37 4.62 -3.86
C LEU A 175 -0.95 5.10 -3.25
N GLY A 176 -1.67 4.24 -2.53
CA GLY A 176 -2.94 4.56 -1.86
C GLY A 176 -2.81 5.08 -0.43
N ALA A 177 -1.60 5.35 0.06
CA ALA A 177 -1.34 5.68 1.46
C ALA A 177 -2.15 6.87 2.02
N PRO A 178 -2.41 7.98 1.28
CA PRO A 178 -3.25 9.07 1.78
C PRO A 178 -4.67 8.61 2.16
N PHE A 179 -5.23 7.65 1.41
CA PHE A 179 -6.57 7.12 1.68
C PHE A 179 -6.55 6.17 2.88
N SER A 180 -5.48 5.38 3.04
CA SER A 180 -5.31 4.53 4.23
C SER A 180 -5.21 5.34 5.52
N ALA A 181 -4.69 6.57 5.48
CA ALA A 181 -4.57 7.43 6.66
C ALA A 181 -5.93 7.84 7.27
N VAL A 182 -7.01 7.76 6.49
CA VAL A 182 -8.37 8.21 6.89
C VAL A 182 -9.44 7.14 6.70
N TRP A 183 -9.01 5.88 6.59
CA TRP A 183 -9.85 4.71 6.32
C TRP A 183 -11.11 4.62 7.21
N ASN A 184 -11.01 5.06 8.47
CA ASN A 184 -12.08 5.08 9.46
C ASN A 184 -12.49 6.50 9.92
N ARG A 185 -12.10 7.55 9.18
CA ARG A 185 -12.37 8.94 9.56
C ARG A 185 -13.16 9.71 8.50
N ALA A 186 -13.04 9.32 7.23
CA ALA A 186 -13.73 9.95 6.11
C ALA A 186 -14.97 9.15 5.67
N GLU A 187 -15.84 9.78 4.86
CA GLU A 187 -17.00 9.10 4.27
C GLU A 187 -16.53 7.90 3.40
N PRO A 188 -16.92 6.65 3.75
CA PRO A 188 -16.34 5.46 3.15
C PRO A 188 -16.52 5.34 1.63
N GLN A 189 -17.70 5.69 1.11
CA GLN A 189 -18.02 5.47 -0.29
C GLN A 189 -17.24 6.41 -1.20
N ALA A 190 -17.22 7.70 -0.88
CA ALA A 190 -16.46 8.74 -1.55
C ALA A 190 -14.95 8.47 -1.43
N LEU A 191 -14.48 8.00 -0.27
CA LEU A 191 -13.07 7.67 -0.10
C LEU A 191 -12.66 6.53 -1.03
N CYS A 192 -13.48 5.47 -1.12
CA CYS A 192 -13.22 4.34 -2.01
C CYS A 192 -13.20 4.77 -3.48
N GLN A 193 -14.17 5.59 -3.91
CA GLN A 193 -14.22 6.11 -5.28
C GLN A 193 -12.98 6.94 -5.62
N LEU A 194 -12.60 7.86 -4.74
CA LEU A 194 -11.44 8.72 -4.95
C LEU A 194 -10.13 7.91 -4.96
N ALA A 195 -10.00 6.94 -4.05
CA ALA A 195 -8.83 6.07 -3.98
C ALA A 195 -8.68 5.18 -5.22
N GLN A 196 -9.80 4.66 -5.74
CA GLN A 196 -9.82 3.85 -6.95
C GLN A 196 -9.44 4.68 -8.18
N GLY A 197 -10.06 5.85 -8.34
CA GLY A 197 -9.76 6.77 -9.45
C GLY A 197 -8.30 7.23 -9.44
N TRP A 198 -7.73 7.46 -8.26
CA TRP A 198 -6.32 7.79 -8.09
C TRP A 198 -5.40 6.67 -8.58
N LEU A 199 -5.65 5.41 -8.16
CA LEU A 199 -4.83 4.27 -8.55
C LEU A 199 -4.88 3.99 -10.06
N GLU A 200 -6.00 4.29 -10.72
CA GLU A 200 -6.15 4.14 -12.17
C GLU A 200 -5.21 5.06 -12.97
N GLN A 201 -4.80 6.21 -12.41
CA GLN A 201 -3.95 7.17 -13.13
C GLN A 201 -2.53 6.66 -13.39
N PHE A 202 -2.04 5.71 -12.59
CA PHE A 202 -0.66 5.22 -12.68
C PHE A 202 -0.40 4.31 -13.89
N GLN A 203 -1.46 3.86 -14.58
CA GLN A 203 -1.36 3.00 -15.77
C GLN A 203 -0.46 1.76 -15.55
N ASN A 204 -0.48 1.21 -14.33
CA ASN A 204 0.18 -0.04 -13.96
C ASN A 204 -0.86 -1.01 -13.38
N ASP A 205 -0.48 -2.25 -13.11
CA ASP A 205 -1.45 -3.27 -12.67
C ASP A 205 -1.92 -3.09 -11.21
N ALA A 206 -1.42 -2.10 -10.45
CA ALA A 206 -1.76 -1.95 -9.03
C ALA A 206 -3.28 -1.81 -8.81
N ASN A 207 -3.99 -1.11 -9.71
CA ASN A 207 -5.45 -0.93 -9.68
C ASN A 207 -6.23 -2.24 -9.92
N GLN A 208 -5.61 -3.27 -10.50
CA GLN A 208 -6.22 -4.59 -10.67
C GLN A 208 -6.09 -5.43 -9.39
N PHE A 209 -5.06 -5.17 -8.57
CA PHE A 209 -4.72 -5.97 -7.39
C PHE A 209 -5.13 -5.34 -6.05
N ILE A 210 -5.66 -4.11 -6.07
CA ILE A 210 -6.36 -3.50 -4.94
C ILE A 210 -7.77 -3.13 -5.35
N ASP A 211 -8.71 -3.37 -4.43
CA ASP A 211 -10.08 -2.89 -4.50
C ASP A 211 -10.36 -2.10 -3.23
N TRP A 212 -10.76 -0.84 -3.36
CA TRP A 212 -11.20 -0.06 -2.21
C TRP A 212 -12.68 -0.30 -1.98
N ILE A 213 -13.00 -0.90 -0.83
CA ILE A 213 -14.38 -1.27 -0.51
C ILE A 213 -14.81 -0.67 0.83
N PRO A 214 -16.10 -0.27 0.94
CA PRO A 214 -16.73 -0.10 2.22
C PRO A 214 -16.76 -1.44 2.97
N ALA A 215 -16.39 -1.42 4.24
CA ALA A 215 -16.47 -2.56 5.14
C ALA A 215 -16.91 -2.09 6.53
N VAL A 216 -17.80 -2.87 7.14
CA VAL A 216 -18.29 -2.60 8.50
C VAL A 216 -17.38 -3.31 9.50
N PHE A 217 -16.82 -2.55 10.44
CA PHE A 217 -16.11 -3.07 11.61
C PHE A 217 -16.84 -2.60 12.87
N GLY A 218 -17.44 -3.55 13.60
CA GLY A 218 -18.34 -3.21 14.69
C GLY A 218 -19.55 -2.43 14.17
N GLU A 219 -19.75 -1.22 14.68
CA GLU A 219 -20.85 -0.33 14.26
C GLU A 219 -20.42 0.71 13.23
N GLN A 220 -19.15 0.71 12.81
CA GLN A 220 -18.58 1.72 11.93
C GLN A 220 -18.35 1.17 10.52
N THR A 221 -18.90 1.85 9.51
CA THR A 221 -18.51 1.65 8.11
C THR A 221 -17.20 2.39 7.84
N THR A 222 -16.26 1.71 7.22
CA THR A 222 -14.90 2.19 6.93
C THR A 222 -14.54 1.86 5.48
N ALA A 223 -13.54 2.53 4.92
CA ALA A 223 -13.04 2.29 3.58
C ALA A 223 -11.68 1.59 3.64
N ILE A 224 -11.64 0.31 3.27
CA ILE A 224 -10.42 -0.49 3.37
C ILE A 224 -9.86 -0.89 1.99
N PRO A 225 -8.53 -0.91 1.83
CA PRO A 225 -7.91 -1.50 0.66
C PRO A 225 -7.92 -3.03 0.77
N GLN A 226 -8.75 -3.67 -0.04
CA GLN A 226 -8.79 -5.12 -0.18
C GLN A 226 -7.77 -5.58 -1.23
N ARG A 227 -6.81 -6.41 -0.81
CA ARG A 227 -5.78 -6.95 -1.71
C ARG A 227 -6.28 -8.21 -2.42
N LYS A 228 -6.17 -8.26 -3.74
CA LYS A 228 -6.45 -9.46 -4.55
C LYS A 228 -5.17 -10.29 -4.72
N GLY A 229 -5.25 -11.60 -4.56
CA GLY A 229 -4.13 -12.52 -4.84
C GLY A 229 -2.91 -12.43 -3.89
N CYS A 230 -2.91 -11.58 -2.86
CA CYS A 230 -1.88 -11.55 -1.82
C CYS A 230 -2.13 -12.64 -0.76
N CYS A 231 -2.11 -13.90 -1.17
CA CYS A 231 -2.32 -15.04 -0.29
C CYS A 231 -1.07 -15.42 0.51
N LEU A 232 -0.25 -14.43 0.94
CA LEU A 232 1.00 -14.71 1.65
C LEU A 232 0.78 -15.46 2.98
N LYS A 233 -0.48 -15.66 3.42
CA LYS A 233 -0.85 -16.37 4.67
C LYS A 233 0.13 -15.99 5.78
N TYR A 234 0.29 -14.68 6.01
CA TYR A 234 1.03 -14.23 7.17
C TYR A 234 0.28 -14.72 8.38
N LEU A 235 0.87 -15.69 9.09
CA LEU A 235 0.51 -15.95 10.46
C LEU A 235 1.03 -14.74 11.24
N LEU A 236 0.11 -13.93 11.76
CA LEU A 236 0.42 -12.90 12.73
C LEU A 236 1.05 -13.58 13.95
N PRO A 237 1.92 -12.90 14.72
CA PRO A 237 2.50 -13.43 15.95
C PRO A 237 1.46 -14.02 16.91
N GLU A 238 0.26 -13.46 16.92
CA GLU A 238 -0.91 -13.88 17.71
C GLU A 238 -1.65 -15.13 17.16
N GLY A 239 -1.19 -15.72 16.05
CA GLY A 239 -1.82 -16.89 15.41
C GLY A 239 -2.95 -16.60 14.39
N GLY A 240 -3.27 -15.32 14.12
CA GLY A 240 -4.27 -14.92 13.11
C GLY A 240 -3.69 -14.79 11.69
N TYR A 241 -4.55 -14.65 10.66
CA TYR A 241 -4.10 -14.34 9.28
C TYR A 241 -4.19 -12.84 9.00
N CYS A 242 -3.36 -12.30 8.07
CA CYS A 242 -3.44 -10.87 7.73
C CYS A 242 -4.84 -10.47 7.24
N GLY A 243 -5.43 -9.47 7.91
CA GLY A 243 -6.82 -9.02 7.71
C GLY A 243 -7.15 -8.47 6.32
N THR A 244 -6.16 -8.29 5.43
CA THR A 244 -6.32 -7.79 4.05
C THR A 244 -6.38 -8.90 2.99
N CYS A 245 -6.28 -10.17 3.38
CA CYS A 245 -6.14 -11.31 2.47
C CYS A 245 -7.45 -11.68 1.74
N GLY A 246 -7.49 -11.72 0.41
CA GLY A 246 -8.66 -12.10 -0.39
C GLY A 246 -9.18 -13.54 -0.24
N VAL A 247 -8.45 -14.44 0.45
CA VAL A 247 -8.83 -15.85 0.62
C VAL A 247 -10.12 -15.99 1.45
N HIS A 248 -10.29 -15.18 2.50
CA HIS A 248 -11.50 -15.19 3.33
C HIS A 248 -12.62 -14.28 2.78
N ARG A 249 -12.65 -14.01 1.47
CA ARG A 249 -13.68 -13.15 0.84
C ARG A 249 -15.10 -13.68 1.12
N LYS A 250 -15.33 -14.98 0.91
CA LYS A 250 -16.67 -15.58 1.10
C LYS A 250 -17.10 -15.61 2.56
N GLU A 251 -16.20 -15.99 3.46
CA GLU A 251 -16.48 -16.06 4.90
C GLU A 251 -16.68 -14.67 5.51
N ARG A 252 -15.90 -13.66 5.10
CA ARG A 252 -16.10 -12.27 5.55
C ARG A 252 -17.37 -11.66 4.99
N LEU A 253 -17.65 -11.80 3.69
CA LEU A 253 -18.92 -11.32 3.13
C LEU A 253 -20.13 -12.00 3.81
N ALA A 254 -20.00 -13.29 4.14
CA ALA A 254 -21.04 -14.01 4.87
C ALA A 254 -21.20 -13.53 6.32
N ALA A 255 -20.11 -13.18 7.02
CA ALA A 255 -20.14 -12.65 8.38
C ALA A 255 -20.58 -11.17 8.45
N LEU A 256 -20.40 -10.41 7.37
CA LEU A 256 -20.75 -8.99 7.24
C LEU A 256 -22.21 -8.75 6.80
N THR A 257 -22.97 -9.80 6.49
CA THR A 257 -24.38 -9.70 6.14
C THR A 257 -25.23 -10.09 7.36
N PRO A 258 -25.99 -9.17 8.00
CA PRO A 258 -27.00 -9.59 8.96
C PRO A 258 -28.03 -10.42 8.22
N GLN A 259 -28.06 -11.73 8.47
CA GLN A 259 -29.16 -12.57 8.01
C GLN A 259 -30.43 -12.21 8.78
N GLN A 260 -31.15 -11.19 8.32
CA GLN A 260 -32.61 -11.25 8.41
C GLN A 260 -33.10 -12.21 7.33
N ARG A 261 -32.98 -13.52 7.61
CA ARG A 261 -33.79 -14.53 6.93
C ARG A 261 -35.04 -14.76 7.77
N THR A 262 -35.98 -13.84 7.67
CA THR A 262 -37.40 -14.18 7.80
C THR A 262 -37.84 -14.75 6.47
N THR A 263 -37.90 -16.09 6.37
CA THR A 263 -38.99 -16.78 5.67
C THR A 263 -38.94 -18.26 6.05
N ALA A 264 -40.06 -18.72 6.58
CA ALA A 264 -40.33 -20.10 6.96
C ALA A 264 -40.10 -21.06 5.78
N PRO A 265 -39.74 -22.34 6.03
CA PRO A 265 -39.51 -23.30 4.97
C PRO A 265 -40.84 -23.70 4.32
N SER A 266 -41.08 -23.23 3.09
CA SER A 266 -42.12 -23.80 2.24
C SER A 266 -41.69 -25.20 1.80
N GLN A 267 -42.40 -26.21 2.32
CA GLN A 267 -42.26 -27.60 1.96
C GLN A 267 -42.49 -27.81 0.45
N TRP A 268 -41.57 -28.54 -0.16
CA TRP A 268 -41.66 -29.01 -1.53
C TRP A 268 -42.50 -30.30 -1.56
N GLN A 269 -43.57 -30.36 -2.35
CA GLN A 269 -44.35 -31.58 -2.59
C GLN A 269 -44.21 -32.00 -4.07
N PRO A 270 -43.84 -33.25 -4.39
CA PRO A 270 -43.87 -33.76 -5.76
C PRO A 270 -45.21 -34.43 -6.09
N GLY A 271 -45.70 -34.18 -7.31
CA GLY A 271 -46.71 -35.04 -7.95
C GLY A 271 -47.48 -34.39 -9.08
N ARG A 272 -47.00 -34.57 -10.32
CA ARG A 272 -47.75 -35.08 -11.49
C ARG A 272 -46.81 -35.41 -12.63
#